data_AF-A0A432UPH0-F1
#
_entry.id   AF-A0A432UPH0-F1
#
_cell.length_a   1.000
_cell.length_b   1.000
_cell.length_c   1.000
_cell.angle_alpha   90.00
_cell.angle_beta   90.00
_cell.angle_gamma   90.00
#
_symmetry.space_group_name_H-M   'P 1'
#
loop_
_entity.id
_entity.type
_entity.pdbx_description
1 polymer ?
#
loop_
_entity_poly.entity_id
_entity_poly.type
_entity_poly.pdbx_seq_one_letter_code
_entity_poly.pdbx_strand_id
1 'polypeptide(L)'
;MYKKPSPTLIGAFVTGAVLLLIGGLVFFGSGLLFSEKQIFVLFFNGSLKGLDVGSPVTFRGVPIGQVKKIKILVDPETGLSKMPVYIAINPKSLFSYSGTGSVSELGREAMEAMIARRGLRGQLQIQSLVT
;
A
#
# COMPACT_ATOMS: atom_id res chain seq x y z
N MET A 1 -26.59 -54.21 -5.99
CA MET A 1 -27.74 -53.46 -5.45
C MET A 1 -27.54 -51.98 -5.76
N TYR A 2 -28.33 -51.41 -6.68
CA TYR A 2 -28.28 -49.98 -7.02
C TYR A 2 -29.01 -49.19 -5.93
N LYS A 3 -28.26 -48.45 -5.11
CA LYS A 3 -28.81 -47.63 -4.02
C LYS A 3 -29.34 -46.34 -4.66
N LYS A 4 -30.66 -46.13 -4.60
CA LYS A 4 -31.31 -44.96 -5.22
C LYS A 4 -30.71 -43.66 -4.64
N PRO A 5 -30.35 -42.67 -5.47
CA PRO A 5 -29.79 -41.42 -4.99
C PRO A 5 -30.81 -40.70 -4.10
N SER A 6 -30.39 -40.29 -2.90
CA SER A 6 -31.25 -39.57 -1.96
C SER A 6 -31.26 -38.07 -2.32
N PRO A 7 -32.42 -37.51 -2.71
CA PRO A 7 -32.50 -36.10 -3.14
C PRO A 7 -32.15 -35.12 -2.01
N THR A 8 -32.37 -35.51 -0.75
CA THR A 8 -32.02 -34.72 0.43
C THR A 8 -30.52 -34.51 0.59
N LEU A 9 -29.70 -35.50 0.23
CA LEU A 9 -28.23 -35.38 0.29
C LEU A 9 -27.72 -34.35 -0.72
N ILE A 10 -28.31 -34.37 -1.92
CA ILE A 10 -27.96 -33.45 -3.01
C ILE A 10 -28.37 -32.02 -2.61
N GLY A 11 -29.58 -31.84 -2.09
CA GLY A 11 -30.05 -30.54 -1.59
C GLY A 11 -29.19 -29.98 -0.47
N ALA A 12 -28.81 -30.79 0.51
CA ALA A 12 -27.92 -30.38 1.60
C ALA A 12 -26.54 -29.96 1.09
N PHE A 13 -25.97 -30.70 0.12
CA PHE A 13 -24.68 -30.37 -0.48
C PHE A 13 -24.72 -29.05 -1.25
N VAL A 14 -25.73 -28.84 -2.09
CA VAL A 14 -25.88 -27.60 -2.87
C VAL A 14 -26.08 -26.41 -1.93
N THR A 15 -26.92 -26.57 -0.90
CA THR A 15 -27.17 -25.50 0.09
C THR A 15 -25.91 -25.16 0.86
N GLY A 16 -25.14 -26.17 1.28
CA GLY A 16 -23.84 -25.98 1.93
C GLY A 16 -22.82 -25.28 1.03
N ALA A 17 -22.75 -25.67 -0.25
CA ALA A 17 -21.86 -25.03 -1.21
C ALA A 17 -22.21 -23.56 -1.45
N VAL A 18 -23.51 -23.23 -1.57
CA VAL A 18 -23.98 -21.85 -1.72
C VAL A 18 -23.66 -21.02 -0.46
N LEU A 19 -23.90 -21.58 0.73
CA LEU A 19 -23.55 -20.93 2.00
C LEU A 19 -22.05 -20.65 2.12
N LEU A 20 -21.21 -21.62 1.76
CA LEU A 20 -19.75 -21.45 1.75
C LEU A 20 -19.31 -20.41 0.72
N LEU A 21 -19.94 -20.38 -0.45
CA LEU A 21 -19.63 -19.41 -1.50
C LEU A 21 -19.97 -17.98 -1.05
N ILE A 22 -21.16 -17.78 -0.49
CA ILE A 22 -21.58 -16.49 0.08
C ILE A 22 -20.66 -16.09 1.25
N GLY A 23 -20.38 -17.02 2.16
CA GLY A 23 -19.47 -16.80 3.28
C GLY A 23 -18.07 -16.41 2.82
N GLY A 24 -17.54 -17.09 1.79
CA GLY A 24 -16.25 -16.78 1.18
C GLY A 24 -16.24 -15.41 0.52
N LEU A 25 -17.26 -15.05 -0.26
CA LEU A 25 -17.40 -13.73 -0.89
C LEU A 25 -17.46 -12.61 0.16
N VAL A 26 -18.19 -12.79 1.24
CA VAL A 26 -18.26 -11.79 2.33
C VAL A 26 -16.91 -11.71 3.06
N PHE A 27 -16.31 -12.85 3.39
CA PHE A 27 -15.02 -12.88 4.09
C PHE A 27 -13.91 -12.20 3.27
N PHE A 28 -13.75 -12.56 2.00
CA PHE A 28 -12.74 -11.97 1.11
C PHE A 28 -13.13 -10.56 0.61
N GLY A 29 -14.42 -10.26 0.47
CA GLY A 29 -14.92 -8.97 -0.02
C GLY A 29 -15.05 -7.88 1.05
N SER A 30 -15.05 -8.23 2.34
CA SER A 30 -15.23 -7.30 3.47
C SER A 30 -14.11 -6.27 3.65
N GLY A 31 -13.02 -6.37 2.89
CA GLY A 31 -11.94 -5.38 2.98
C GLY A 31 -11.07 -5.51 4.24
N LEU A 32 -11.38 -6.41 5.17
CA LEU A 32 -10.67 -6.56 6.45
C LEU A 32 -9.23 -7.10 6.32
N LEU A 33 -8.90 -7.72 5.19
CA LEU A 33 -7.53 -8.14 4.87
C LEU A 33 -6.68 -7.03 4.24
N PHE A 34 -7.26 -5.86 3.98
CA PHE A 34 -6.52 -4.73 3.44
C PHE A 34 -5.82 -4.01 4.58
N SER A 35 -4.52 -4.29 4.76
CA SER A 35 -3.67 -3.51 5.65
C SER A 35 -3.81 -2.02 5.30
N GLU A 36 -4.12 -1.21 6.30
CA GLU A 36 -4.28 0.24 6.19
C GLU A 36 -2.95 0.89 5.78
N LYS A 37 -2.68 0.93 4.47
CA LYS A 37 -1.50 1.54 3.88
C LYS A 37 -1.77 3.03 3.72
N GLN A 38 -0.94 3.86 4.33
CA GLN A 38 -1.06 5.31 4.19
C GLN A 38 -0.44 5.73 2.86
N ILE A 39 -1.21 6.45 2.05
CA ILE A 39 -0.77 6.96 0.74
C ILE A 39 -0.25 8.38 0.91
N PHE A 40 0.99 8.60 0.48
CA PHE A 40 1.61 9.92 0.39
C PHE A 40 1.92 10.27 -1.06
N VAL A 41 1.96 11.56 -1.37
CA VAL A 41 2.28 12.07 -2.71
C VAL A 41 3.53 12.91 -2.65
N LEU A 42 4.51 12.59 -3.49
CA LEU A 42 5.75 13.34 -3.65
C LEU A 42 5.75 14.02 -5.00
N PHE A 43 6.14 15.29 -5.04
CA PHE A 43 6.30 16.04 -6.28
C PHE A 43 7.78 16.14 -6.60
N PHE A 44 8.16 15.66 -7.78
CA PHE A 44 9.52 15.77 -8.30
C PHE A 44 9.54 16.72 -9.49
N ASN A 45 10.61 17.52 -9.57
CA ASN A 45 10.85 18.49 -10.65
C ASN A 45 11.93 18.02 -11.64
N GLY A 46 12.50 16.82 -11.43
CA GLY A 46 13.58 16.25 -12.23
C GLY A 46 13.19 14.92 -12.87
N SER A 47 14.16 14.27 -13.50
CA SER A 47 13.96 12.97 -14.13
C SER A 47 13.56 11.90 -13.10
N LEU A 48 12.52 11.12 -13.42
CA LEU A 48 12.11 9.93 -12.68
C LEU A 48 12.81 8.65 -13.21
N LYS A 49 13.89 8.77 -13.98
CA LYS A 49 14.59 7.63 -14.58
C LYS A 49 15.03 6.64 -13.51
N GLY A 50 14.67 5.36 -13.71
CA GLY A 50 14.98 4.27 -12.77
C GLY A 50 14.00 4.16 -11.60
N LEU A 51 12.91 4.95 -11.59
CA LEU A 51 11.81 4.79 -10.65
C LEU A 51 10.64 4.09 -11.34
N ASP A 52 10.24 2.95 -10.79
CA ASP A 52 9.15 2.14 -11.32
C ASP A 52 8.01 1.97 -10.31
N VAL A 53 6.84 1.59 -10.79
CA VAL A 53 5.75 1.14 -9.92
C VAL A 53 6.19 -0.13 -9.21
N GLY A 54 6.12 -0.13 -7.88
CA GLY A 54 6.62 -1.22 -7.04
C GLY A 54 8.01 -0.98 -6.46
N SER A 55 8.76 0.03 -6.90
CA SER A 55 10.08 0.36 -6.32
C SER A 55 9.98 0.56 -4.80
N PRO A 56 10.98 0.09 -4.03
CA PRO A 56 10.97 0.20 -2.58
C PRO A 56 11.13 1.66 -2.15
N VAL A 57 10.33 2.06 -1.16
CA VAL A 57 10.54 3.33 -0.45
C VAL A 57 11.31 3.00 0.81
N THR A 58 12.51 3.54 0.93
CA THR A 58 13.39 3.27 2.08
C THR A 58 13.58 4.50 2.94
N PHE A 59 13.64 4.31 4.25
CA PHE A 59 14.12 5.32 5.18
C PHE A 59 15.47 4.89 5.71
N ARG A 60 16.53 5.65 5.41
CA ARG A 60 17.92 5.32 5.79
C ARG A 60 18.32 3.88 5.40
N GLY A 61 17.94 3.44 4.20
CA GLY A 61 18.23 2.10 3.69
C GLY A 61 17.28 0.98 4.12
N VAL A 62 16.37 1.23 5.07
CA VAL A 62 15.38 0.24 5.51
C VAL A 62 14.09 0.40 4.70
N PRO A 63 13.55 -0.65 4.06
CA PRO A 63 12.30 -0.56 3.30
C PRO A 63 11.10 -0.34 4.23
N ILE A 64 10.36 0.75 3.99
CA ILE A 64 9.18 1.17 4.76
C ILE A 64 7.90 1.20 3.93
N GLY A 65 8.03 1.04 2.61
CA GLY A 65 6.92 1.18 1.69
C GLY A 65 7.28 0.86 0.25
N GLN A 66 6.37 1.21 -0.65
CA GLN A 66 6.49 0.94 -2.08
C GLN A 66 5.82 2.05 -2.90
N VAL A 67 6.37 2.31 -4.09
CA VAL A 67 5.72 3.17 -5.09
C VAL A 67 4.47 2.47 -5.59
N LYS A 68 3.34 3.19 -5.59
CA LYS A 68 2.04 2.68 -6.06
C LYS A 68 1.66 3.20 -7.43
N LYS A 69 1.97 4.45 -7.72
CA LYS A 69 1.59 5.08 -8.99
C LYS A 69 2.50 6.25 -9.30
N ILE A 70 2.83 6.41 -10.57
CA ILE A 70 3.56 7.57 -11.09
C ILE A 70 2.61 8.24 -12.09
N LYS A 71 2.46 9.56 -12.00
CA LYS A 71 1.72 10.35 -12.99
C LYS A 71 2.60 11.48 -13.48
N ILE A 72 2.31 11.92 -14.70
CA ILE A 72 2.88 13.12 -15.30
C ILE A 72 1.70 14.04 -15.59
N LEU A 73 1.72 15.23 -14.99
CA LEU A 73 0.74 16.28 -15.22
C LEU A 73 1.46 17.36 -16.01
N VAL A 74 0.97 17.62 -17.23
CA VAL A 74 1.48 18.71 -18.07
C VAL A 74 0.43 19.82 -18.02
N ASP A 75 0.85 21.00 -17.59
CA ASP A 75 0.04 22.20 -17.69
C ASP A 75 0.13 22.74 -19.12
N PRO A 76 -0.98 22.74 -19.89
CA PRO A 76 -0.98 23.20 -21.28
C PRO A 76 -0.77 24.71 -21.42
N GLU A 77 -1.04 25.50 -20.37
CA GLU A 77 -0.95 26.96 -20.39
C GLU A 77 0.47 27.43 -20.05
N THR A 78 1.10 26.80 -19.06
CA THR A 78 2.43 27.18 -18.57
C THR A 78 3.57 26.32 -19.11
N GLY A 79 3.26 25.18 -19.74
CA GLY A 79 4.24 24.17 -20.16
C GLY A 79 4.93 23.45 -19.00
N LEU A 80 4.56 23.74 -17.74
CA LEU A 80 5.17 23.15 -16.57
C LEU A 80 4.69 21.70 -16.41
N SER A 81 5.67 20.79 -16.29
CA SER A 81 5.40 19.38 -16.02
C SER A 81 5.60 19.08 -14.53
N LYS A 82 4.52 18.67 -13.84
CA LYS A 82 4.56 18.17 -12.46
C LYS A 82 4.49 16.65 -12.48
N MET A 83 5.35 15.99 -11.73
CA MET A 83 5.39 14.53 -11.69
C MET A 83 5.04 14.02 -10.28
N PRO A 84 3.75 13.90 -9.94
CA PRO A 84 3.34 13.33 -8.66
C PRO A 84 3.55 11.81 -8.63
N VAL A 85 4.28 11.38 -7.61
CA VAL A 85 4.57 9.98 -7.29
C VAL A 85 3.81 9.60 -6.03
N TYR A 86 2.93 8.62 -6.14
CA TYR A 86 2.14 8.08 -5.04
C TYR A 86 2.91 6.92 -4.41
N ILE A 87 3.15 7.01 -3.11
CA ILE A 87 3.80 5.96 -2.33
C ILE A 87 2.85 5.43 -1.26
N ALA A 88 2.93 4.13 -0.99
CA ALA A 88 2.27 3.51 0.14
C ALA A 88 3.31 3.20 1.22
N ILE A 89 3.16 3.81 2.39
CA ILE A 89 3.97 3.51 3.57
C ILE A 89 3.14 2.66 4.52
N ASN A 90 3.78 1.66 5.11
CA ASN A 90 3.18 0.88 6.19
C ASN A 90 3.46 1.59 7.53
N PRO A 91 2.46 2.13 8.25
CA PRO A 91 2.69 2.81 9.53
C PRO A 91 3.35 1.89 10.57
N LYS A 92 3.15 0.57 10.48
CA LYS A 92 3.79 -0.42 11.35
C LYS A 92 5.30 -0.61 11.10
N SER A 93 5.84 -0.02 10.04
CA SER A 93 7.28 -0.07 9.75
C SER A 93 8.06 1.08 10.41
N LEU A 94 7.36 2.07 10.96
CA LEU A 94 7.94 3.26 11.55
C LEU A 94 7.55 3.34 13.02
N PHE A 95 8.56 3.22 13.89
CA PHE A 95 8.36 3.29 15.32
C PHE A 95 9.01 4.56 15.88
N SER A 96 8.29 5.30 16.71
CA SER A 96 8.87 6.37 17.51
C SER A 96 9.41 5.77 18.80
N TYR A 97 10.70 5.95 19.05
CA TYR A 97 11.30 5.66 20.34
C TYR A 97 11.23 6.90 21.23
N SER A 98 10.42 6.85 22.28
CA SER A 98 10.48 7.84 23.36
C SER A 98 11.57 7.43 24.35
N GLY A 99 12.31 8.38 24.91
CA GLY A 99 13.37 8.14 25.91
C GLY A 99 12.90 7.43 27.19
N THR A 100 11.58 7.23 27.34
CA THR A 100 10.93 6.45 28.40
C THR A 100 10.79 4.97 28.08
N GLY A 101 11.32 4.48 26.96
CA GLY A 101 11.24 3.07 26.54
C GLY A 101 9.92 2.68 25.86
N SER A 102 9.01 3.64 25.67
CA SER A 102 7.74 3.41 24.97
C SER A 102 7.95 3.46 23.46
N VAL A 103 7.62 2.36 22.79
CA VAL A 103 7.65 2.24 21.32
C VAL A 103 6.20 2.36 20.83
N SER A 104 5.91 3.41 20.08
CA SER A 104 4.58 3.63 19.48
C SER A 104 4.68 3.64 17.96
N GLU A 105 3.65 3.11 17.30
CA GLU A 105 3.51 3.21 15.84
C GLU A 105 3.44 4.70 15.45
N LEU A 106 4.22 5.10 14.45
CA LEU A 106 4.17 6.45 13.91
C LEU A 106 2.91 6.60 13.06
N GLY A 107 1.86 7.15 13.66
CA GLY A 107 0.63 7.51 12.99
C GLY A 107 0.79 8.66 11.98
N ARG A 108 -0.27 8.93 11.22
CA ARG A 108 -0.31 9.96 10.16
C ARG A 108 0.13 11.33 10.67
N GLU A 109 -0.32 11.72 11.86
CA GLU A 109 -0.02 13.01 12.48
C GLU A 109 1.47 13.19 12.77
N ALA A 110 2.16 12.14 13.21
CA ALA A 110 3.59 12.20 13.48
C ALA A 110 4.38 12.35 12.18
N MET A 111 3.95 11.70 11.10
CA MET A 111 4.53 11.87 9.78
C MET A 111 4.31 13.30 9.26
N GLU A 112 3.09 13.85 9.38
CA GLU A 112 2.79 15.24 9.02
C GLU A 112 3.65 16.23 9.81
N ALA A 113 3.82 16.01 11.12
CA ALA A 113 4.71 16.81 11.95
C ALA A 113 6.18 16.73 11.49
N MET A 114 6.66 15.55 11.06
CA MET A 114 8.00 15.41 10.50
C MET A 114 8.16 16.14 9.17
N ILE A 115 7.15 16.10 8.30
CA ILE A 115 7.14 16.81 7.01
C ILE A 115 7.13 18.32 7.21
N ALA A 116 6.30 18.82 8.13
CA ALA A 116 6.10 20.24 8.37
C ALA A 116 7.21 20.87 9.22
N ARG A 117 7.62 20.20 10.31
CA ARG A 117 8.53 20.77 11.32
C ARG A 117 9.97 20.34 11.16
N ARG A 118 10.22 19.12 10.67
CA ARG A 118 11.57 18.56 10.53
C ARG A 118 12.07 18.50 9.08
N GLY A 119 11.27 19.02 8.15
CA GLY A 119 11.62 19.07 6.74
C GLY A 119 11.84 17.68 6.14
N LEU A 120 11.05 16.68 6.55
CA LEU A 120 11.12 15.36 5.93
C LEU A 120 10.83 15.50 4.42
N ARG A 121 11.78 15.08 3.59
CA ARG A 121 11.69 15.09 2.13
C ARG A 121 12.10 13.72 1.61
N GLY A 122 11.44 13.27 0.55
CA GLY A 122 11.88 12.12 -0.22
C GLY A 122 12.83 12.58 -1.31
N GLN A 123 13.83 11.75 -1.60
CA GLN A 123 14.75 11.94 -2.72
C GLN A 123 14.79 10.66 -3.54
N LEU A 124 15.03 10.81 -4.85
CA LEU A 124 15.28 9.68 -5.73
C LEU A 124 16.74 9.29 -5.60
N GLN A 125 16.99 8.01 -5.38
CA GLN A 125 18.33 7.46 -5.32
C GLN A 125 18.40 6.27 -6.28
N ILE A 126 19.41 6.27 -7.14
CA ILE A 126 19.65 5.17 -8.07
C ILE A 126 20.13 3.95 -7.27
N GLN A 127 19.50 2.80 -7.52
CA GLN A 127 19.77 1.57 -6.75
C GLN A 127 21.05 0.87 -7.19
N SER A 128 21.38 0.90 -8.48
CA SER A 128 22.63 0.37 -9.03
C SER A 128 23.08 1.20 -10.22
N LEU A 129 24.39 1.44 -10.32
CA LEU A 129 25.03 2.03 -11.50
C LEU A 129 25.61 0.96 -12.43
N VAL A 130 25.55 -0.32 -12.05
CA VAL A 130 26.02 -1.45 -12.84
C VAL A 130 24.79 -2.22 -13.28
N THR A 131 24.53 -2.25 -14.59
CA THR A 131 23.45 -3.02 -15.22
C THR A 131 24.05 -3.82 -16.36
#